data_AF-A0A369JP85-F1
#
_entry.id   AF-A0A369JP85-F1
#
_cell.length_a   1.000
_cell.length_b   1.000
_cell.length_c   1.000
_cell.angle_alpha   90.00
_cell.angle_beta   90.00
_cell.angle_gamma   90.00
#
_symmetry.space_group_name_H-M   'P 1'
#
loop_
_entity.id
_entity.type
_entity.pdbx_description
1 polymer ?
#
loop_
_entity_poly.entity_id
_entity_poly.type
_entity_poly.pdbx_seq_one_letter_code
_entity_poly.pdbx_strand_id
1 'polypeptide(L)'
;MPSVPLAVLALFMGSAFAQTSLYIPGFDPQPISADNLGVDAQGRTTWALHQGALTGTFDDSGFVGTATLVEGPNDVSFTYVPPGGEFTVGRECSLSGVLAICSATISGEAITETETASLIEVQAGTTKRN
;
A
#
# COMPACT_ATOMS: atom_id res chain seq x y z
N MET A 1 -0.85 -34.60 50.76
CA MET A 1 -1.47 -33.80 49.68
C MET A 1 -0.43 -32.80 49.22
N PRO A 2 0.29 -33.01 48.10
CA PRO A 2 1.22 -32.02 47.59
C PRO A 2 0.47 -31.00 46.72
N SER A 3 0.66 -29.74 47.05
CA SER A 3 0.15 -28.55 46.38
C SER A 3 0.88 -28.31 45.06
N VAL A 4 0.14 -28.31 43.95
CA VAL A 4 0.63 -28.00 42.60
C VAL A 4 0.62 -26.47 42.41
N PRO A 5 1.74 -25.81 42.09
CA PRO A 5 1.72 -24.40 41.77
C PRO A 5 1.20 -24.20 40.34
N LEU A 6 0.22 -23.31 40.18
CA LEU A 6 -0.31 -22.87 38.89
C LEU A 6 0.80 -22.16 38.09
N ALA A 7 1.25 -22.77 36.99
CA ALA A 7 2.10 -22.10 36.02
C ALA A 7 1.25 -21.13 35.19
N VAL A 8 1.57 -19.83 35.25
CA VAL A 8 0.96 -18.80 34.39
C VAL A 8 1.61 -18.91 33.01
N LEU A 9 0.86 -19.44 32.05
CA LEU A 9 1.25 -19.47 30.64
C LEU A 9 0.89 -18.10 30.02
N ALA A 10 1.85 -17.18 30.00
CA ALA A 10 1.69 -15.91 29.29
C ALA A 10 1.73 -16.15 27.77
N LEU A 11 0.57 -16.10 27.12
CA LEU A 11 0.45 -16.10 25.66
C LEU A 11 0.97 -14.75 25.14
N PHE A 12 2.16 -14.74 24.55
CA PHE A 12 2.62 -13.63 23.71
C PHE A 12 1.71 -13.57 22.47
N MET A 13 0.68 -12.72 22.51
CA MET A 13 -0.06 -12.32 21.32
C MET A 13 0.84 -11.41 20.49
N GLY A 14 1.67 -11.98 19.63
CA GLY A 14 2.34 -11.23 18.57
C GLY A 14 1.30 -10.71 17.58
N SER A 15 1.22 -9.40 17.41
CA SER A 15 0.44 -8.77 16.35
C SER A 15 1.11 -9.07 15.00
N ALA A 16 0.60 -10.07 14.29
CA ALA A 16 0.97 -10.31 12.90
C ALA A 16 0.34 -9.21 12.04
N PHE A 17 1.16 -8.39 11.38
CA PHE A 17 0.69 -7.57 10.26
C PHE A 17 0.37 -8.51 9.11
N ALA A 18 -0.84 -8.43 8.56
CA ALA A 18 -1.13 -9.14 7.32
C ALA A 18 -0.28 -8.51 6.21
N GLN A 19 0.36 -9.30 5.37
CA GLN A 19 1.02 -8.81 4.17
C GLN A 19 0.04 -8.92 3.01
N THR A 20 -0.01 -7.91 2.17
CA THR A 20 -0.74 -7.94 0.89
C THR A 20 0.18 -7.42 -0.19
N SER A 21 -0.03 -7.83 -1.43
CA SER A 21 0.73 -7.37 -2.57
C SER A 21 -0.10 -6.35 -3.34
N LEU A 22 0.45 -5.17 -3.63
CA LEU A 22 -0.21 -4.11 -4.39
C LEU A 22 0.66 -3.72 -5.58
N TYR A 23 0.04 -3.39 -6.71
CA TYR A 23 0.75 -2.66 -7.76
C TYR A 23 0.67 -1.16 -7.49
N ILE A 24 1.84 -0.52 -7.33
CA ILE A 24 1.97 0.92 -7.07
C ILE A 24 2.73 1.56 -8.25
N PRO A 25 2.07 2.38 -9.10
CA PRO A 25 2.68 2.89 -10.33
C PRO A 25 3.96 3.70 -10.10
N GLY A 26 5.05 3.32 -10.78
CA GLY A 26 6.35 4.00 -10.69
C GLY A 26 7.11 3.79 -9.38
N PHE A 27 6.72 2.83 -8.55
CA PHE A 27 7.43 2.50 -7.31
C PHE A 27 8.20 1.19 -7.44
N ASP A 28 9.42 1.18 -6.88
CA ASP A 28 10.19 -0.04 -6.62
C ASP A 28 9.87 -0.60 -5.22
N PRO A 29 10.17 -1.89 -4.96
CA PRO A 29 9.97 -2.49 -3.64
C PRO A 29 10.66 -1.71 -2.51
N GLN A 30 9.88 -1.27 -1.53
CA GLN A 30 10.34 -0.50 -0.37
C GLN A 30 9.35 -0.64 0.80
N PRO A 31 9.72 -0.24 2.04
CA PRO A 31 8.84 -0.32 3.20
C PRO A 31 7.61 0.59 3.07
N ILE A 32 6.48 0.01 2.67
CA ILE A 32 5.18 0.69 2.58
C ILE A 32 4.17 -0.04 3.45
N SER A 33 3.37 0.73 4.16
CA SER A 33 2.17 0.24 4.85
C SER A 33 0.92 0.71 4.11
N ALA A 34 -0.13 -0.11 4.15
CA ALA A 34 -1.39 0.14 3.47
C ALA A 34 -2.58 -0.14 4.38
N ASP A 35 -3.45 0.85 4.56
CA ASP A 35 -4.74 0.70 5.23
C ASP A 35 -5.85 0.53 4.20
N ASN A 36 -6.63 -0.56 4.31
CA ASN A 36 -7.83 -0.73 3.48
C ASN A 36 -8.91 0.26 3.94
N LEU A 37 -9.35 1.15 3.05
CA LEU A 37 -10.40 2.13 3.30
C LEU A 37 -11.79 1.65 2.86
N GLY A 38 -11.86 0.59 2.05
CA GLY A 38 -13.11 -0.02 1.59
C GLY A 38 -13.04 -0.53 0.15
N VAL A 39 -14.11 -1.19 -0.27
CA VAL A 39 -14.30 -1.68 -1.64
C VAL A 39 -15.54 -1.01 -2.23
N ASP A 40 -15.43 -0.47 -3.44
CA ASP A 40 -16.57 0.16 -4.12
C ASP A 40 -17.51 -0.88 -4.79
N ALA A 41 -18.63 -0.41 -5.35
CA ALA A 41 -19.60 -1.28 -5.99
C ALA A 41 -19.08 -1.94 -7.28
N GLN A 42 -17.97 -1.46 -7.82
CA GLN A 42 -17.29 -2.01 -9.00
C GLN A 42 -16.22 -3.06 -8.61
N GLY A 43 -16.02 -3.28 -7.31
CA GLY A 43 -15.04 -4.24 -6.79
C GLY A 43 -13.63 -3.68 -6.69
N ARG A 44 -13.45 -2.36 -6.78
CA ARG A 44 -12.14 -1.72 -6.60
C ARG A 44 -11.88 -1.45 -5.13
N THR A 45 -10.69 -1.76 -4.68
CA THR A 45 -10.27 -1.54 -3.30
C THR A 45 -9.55 -0.21 -3.18
N THR A 46 -9.96 0.62 -2.22
CA THR A 46 -9.27 1.87 -1.90
C THR A 46 -8.33 1.64 -0.72
N TRP A 47 -7.08 2.06 -0.88
CA TRP A 47 -6.02 1.95 0.12
C TRP A 47 -5.46 3.33 0.45
N ALA A 48 -5.24 3.60 1.75
CA ALA A 48 -4.37 4.67 2.17
C ALA A 48 -2.95 4.12 2.34
N LEU A 49 -2.00 4.67 1.60
CA LEU A 49 -0.59 4.29 1.66
C LEU A 49 0.17 5.31 2.50
N HIS A 50 1.05 4.80 3.36
CA HIS A 50 1.93 5.62 4.18
C HIS A 50 3.24 4.89 4.44
N GLN A 51 4.15 5.59 5.11
CA GLN A 51 5.45 5.05 5.50
C GLN A 51 5.28 3.70 6.21
N GLY A 52 6.00 2.68 5.74
CA GLY A 52 6.07 1.37 6.38
C GLY A 52 7.13 1.30 7.49
N ALA A 53 6.98 0.33 8.38
CA ALA A 53 8.02 -0.03 9.34
C ALA A 53 9.23 -0.61 8.59
N LEU A 54 10.43 -0.16 8.96
CA LEU A 54 11.67 -0.73 8.40
C LEU A 54 11.81 -2.18 8.86
N THR A 55 11.87 -3.10 7.91
CA THR A 55 12.04 -4.54 8.14
C THR A 55 13.11 -5.10 7.23
N GLY A 56 13.81 -6.16 7.63
CA GLY A 56 14.82 -6.79 6.79
C GLY A 56 16.06 -5.91 6.59
N THR A 57 16.43 -5.64 5.33
CA THR A 57 17.63 -4.88 4.92
C THR A 57 17.33 -3.44 4.51
N PHE A 58 16.16 -2.90 4.88
CA PHE A 58 15.80 -1.53 4.55
C PHE A 58 16.27 -0.57 5.64
N ASP A 59 17.05 0.44 5.24
CA ASP A 59 17.66 1.44 6.13
C ASP A 59 16.86 2.76 6.14
N ASP A 60 16.04 2.94 5.10
CA ASP A 60 15.11 4.05 4.88
C ASP A 60 13.85 3.51 4.21
N SER A 61 12.72 4.18 4.45
CA SER A 61 11.42 3.81 3.91
C SER A 61 11.21 4.26 2.46
N GLY A 62 11.91 5.31 2.01
CA GLY A 62 11.69 5.92 0.68
C GLY A 62 10.31 6.58 0.46
N PHE A 63 9.33 6.31 1.34
CA PHE A 63 7.96 6.79 1.26
C PHE A 63 7.68 7.85 2.33
N VAL A 64 7.61 9.12 1.93
CA VAL A 64 7.31 10.24 2.84
C VAL A 64 6.00 10.90 2.41
N GLY A 65 5.04 11.06 3.32
CA GLY A 65 3.72 11.61 3.02
C GLY A 65 2.63 10.54 2.99
N THR A 66 1.54 10.82 2.27
CA THR A 66 0.41 9.90 2.14
C THR A 66 -0.02 9.79 0.68
N ALA A 67 -0.37 8.58 0.25
CA ALA A 67 -1.03 8.37 -1.03
C ALA A 67 -2.37 7.65 -0.86
N THR A 68 -3.24 7.83 -1.84
CA THR A 68 -4.44 7.03 -2.02
C THR A 68 -4.26 6.19 -3.28
N LEU A 69 -4.46 4.88 -3.16
CA LEU A 69 -4.45 3.94 -4.27
C LEU A 69 -5.85 3.33 -4.41
N VAL A 70 -6.43 3.37 -5.60
CA VAL A 70 -7.65 2.63 -5.92
C VAL A 70 -7.25 1.55 -6.90
N GLU A 71 -7.35 0.29 -6.49
CA GLU A 71 -6.93 -0.86 -7.29
C GLU A 71 -8.15 -1.71 -7.67
N GLY A 72 -8.33 -1.89 -8.97
CA GLY A 72 -9.31 -2.77 -9.59
C GLY A 72 -8.65 -3.93 -10.36
N PRO A 73 -9.46 -4.83 -10.93
CA PRO A 73 -8.93 -5.98 -11.67
C PRO A 73 -8.12 -5.60 -12.93
N ASN A 74 -8.43 -4.46 -13.54
CA ASN A 74 -7.82 -4.00 -14.80
C ASN A 74 -7.40 -2.52 -14.77
N ASP A 75 -7.55 -1.85 -13.64
CA ASP A 75 -7.30 -0.41 -13.51
C ASP A 75 -6.72 -0.08 -12.15
N VAL A 76 -5.85 0.92 -12.11
CA VAL A 76 -5.28 1.47 -10.87
C VAL A 76 -5.25 2.98 -10.97
N SER A 77 -5.72 3.68 -9.95
CA SER A 77 -5.47 5.11 -9.80
C SER A 77 -4.66 5.38 -8.53
N PHE A 78 -3.73 6.30 -8.64
CA PHE A 78 -2.81 6.67 -7.59
C PHE A 78 -2.78 8.17 -7.44
N THR A 79 -2.98 8.65 -6.21
CA THR A 79 -2.86 10.06 -5.87
C THR A 79 -1.90 10.20 -4.70
N TYR A 80 -0.82 10.95 -4.87
CA TYR A 80 0.17 11.21 -3.84
C TYR A 80 0.20 12.68 -3.45
N VAL A 81 0.29 12.91 -2.14
CA VAL A 81 0.47 14.23 -1.56
C VAL A 81 1.71 14.22 -0.67
N PRO A 82 2.74 15.03 -1.00
CA PRO A 82 3.94 15.13 -0.19
C PRO A 82 3.64 15.80 1.15
N PRO A 83 4.53 15.62 2.16
CA PRO A 83 4.45 16.38 3.39
C PRO A 83 4.42 17.89 3.09
N GLY A 84 3.43 18.60 3.63
CA GLY A 84 3.24 20.03 3.37
C GLY A 84 2.29 20.37 2.22
N GLY A 85 1.89 19.40 1.39
CA GLY A 85 0.82 19.58 0.40
C GLY A 85 1.12 20.55 -0.74
N GLU A 86 2.40 20.76 -1.05
CA GLU A 86 2.87 21.76 -2.02
C GLU A 86 2.44 21.45 -3.46
N PHE A 87 2.23 20.17 -3.78
CA PHE A 87 1.69 19.69 -5.04
C PHE A 87 0.92 18.38 -4.84
N THR A 88 0.20 17.92 -5.87
CA THR A 88 -0.45 16.60 -5.86
C THR A 88 -0.09 15.90 -7.15
N VAL A 89 0.31 14.63 -7.06
CA VAL A 89 0.61 13.79 -8.23
C VAL A 89 -0.54 12.82 -8.42
N GLY A 90 -1.15 12.84 -9.60
CA GLY A 90 -2.15 11.86 -10.02
C GLY A 90 -1.59 10.98 -11.14
N ARG A 91 -1.79 9.66 -11.03
CA ARG A 91 -1.54 8.68 -12.09
C ARG A 91 -2.73 7.76 -12.23
N GLU A 92 -3.06 7.41 -13.46
CA GLU A 92 -4.09 6.43 -13.80
C GLU A 92 -3.47 5.39 -14.72
N CYS A 93 -3.65 4.11 -14.42
CA CYS A 93 -3.06 3.02 -15.17
C CYS A 93 -4.13 2.01 -15.58
N SER A 94 -4.02 1.51 -16.80
CA SER A 94 -4.73 0.32 -17.25
C SER A 94 -3.81 -0.88 -17.20
N LEU A 95 -4.30 -1.98 -16.61
CA LEU A 95 -3.56 -3.23 -16.44
C LEU A 95 -3.96 -4.22 -17.54
N SER A 96 -2.97 -4.78 -18.22
CA SER A 96 -3.15 -5.80 -19.25
C SER A 96 -2.10 -6.89 -19.07
N GLY A 97 -2.48 -7.94 -18.34
CA GLY A 97 -1.54 -9.00 -17.94
C GLY A 97 -0.47 -8.45 -17.00
N VAL A 98 0.79 -8.47 -17.44
CA VAL A 98 1.95 -7.97 -16.66
C VAL A 98 2.34 -6.54 -17.03
N LEU A 99 1.60 -5.90 -17.93
CA LEU A 99 1.89 -4.53 -18.36
C LEU A 99 0.90 -3.56 -17.73
N ALA A 100 1.42 -2.41 -17.31
CA ALA A 100 0.64 -1.26 -16.92
C ALA A 100 0.90 -0.11 -17.89
N ILE A 101 -0.17 0.44 -18.46
CA ILE A 101 -0.13 1.63 -19.30
C ILE A 101 -0.66 2.78 -18.46
N CYS A 102 0.24 3.64 -18.00
CA CYS A 102 -0.03 4.69 -17.04
C CYS A 102 -0.03 6.06 -17.72
N SER A 103 -1.02 6.88 -17.42
CA SER A 103 -1.09 8.27 -17.82
C SER A 103 -0.99 9.19 -16.61
N ALA A 104 -0.24 10.28 -16.76
CA ALA A 104 -0.18 11.40 -15.84
C ALA A 104 -0.44 12.70 -16.60
N THR A 105 -1.03 13.70 -15.95
CA THR A 105 -1.15 15.04 -16.53
C THR A 105 -0.11 15.96 -15.92
N ILE A 106 0.81 16.47 -16.75
CA ILE A 106 1.81 17.46 -16.34
C ILE A 106 1.58 18.71 -17.19
N SER A 107 1.32 19.84 -16.54
CA SER A 107 1.07 21.13 -17.23
C SER A 107 -0.08 21.10 -18.25
N GLY A 108 -1.08 20.23 -18.04
CA GLY A 108 -2.24 20.08 -18.93
C GLY A 108 -2.03 19.13 -20.11
N GLU A 109 -0.84 18.55 -20.26
CA GLU A 109 -0.54 17.54 -21.27
C GLU A 109 -0.56 16.14 -20.66
N ALA A 110 -1.24 15.20 -21.32
CA ALA A 110 -1.26 13.80 -20.90
C ALA A 110 0.01 13.11 -21.41
N ILE A 111 0.81 12.61 -20.49
CA ILE A 111 1.98 11.79 -20.78
C ILE A 111 1.60 10.36 -20.46
N THR A 112 1.84 9.45 -21.41
CA THR A 112 1.60 8.02 -21.25
C THR A 112 2.92 7.27 -21.22
N GLU A 113 3.09 6.44 -20.21
CA GLU A 113 4.24 5.56 -20.02
C GLU A 113 3.76 4.12 -19.89
N THR A 114 4.56 3.18 -20.39
CA THR A 114 4.28 1.75 -20.23
C THR A 114 5.36 1.14 -19.36
N GLU A 115 4.94 0.44 -18.32
CA GLU A 115 5.84 -0.24 -17.39
C GLU A 115 5.38 -1.68 -17.11
N THR A 116 6.26 -2.48 -16.53
CA THR A 116 5.91 -3.83 -16.07
C THR A 116 5.27 -3.71 -14.70
N ALA A 117 4.04 -4.20 -14.56
CA ALA A 117 3.31 -4.24 -13.30
C ALA A 117 3.98 -5.24 -12.35
N SER A 118 4.82 -4.71 -11.45
CA SER A 118 5.49 -5.48 -10.42
C SER A 118 4.79 -5.24 -9.08
N LEU A 119 4.42 -6.32 -8.40
CA LEU A 119 3.74 -6.23 -7.11
C LEU A 119 4.74 -5.93 -5.99
N ILE A 120 4.34 -5.02 -5.10
CA ILE A 120 5.09 -4.65 -3.91
C ILE A 120 4.37 -5.26 -2.70
N GLU A 121 5.12 -5.99 -1.87
CA GLU A 121 4.63 -6.46 -0.59
C GLU A 121 4.48 -5.27 0.37
N VAL A 122 3.25 -4.98 0.78
CA VAL A 122 2.94 -3.91 1.73
C VAL A 122 2.51 -4.50 3.07
N GLN A 123 2.83 -3.79 4.12
CA GLN A 123 2.38 -4.11 5.48
C GLN A 123 0.93 -3.64 5.62
N ALA A 124 -0.02 -4.56 5.59
CA ALA A 124 -1.42 -4.20 5.72
C ALA A 124 -1.70 -3.78 7.16
N GLY A 125 -2.20 -2.57 7.33
CA GLY A 125 -2.73 -2.09 8.59
C GLY A 125 -4.11 -2.68 8.88
N THR A 126 -4.49 -2.66 10.15
CA THR A 126 -5.84 -3.08 10.56
C THR A 126 -6.85 -2.08 10.01
N THR A 127 -7.76 -2.55 9.14
CA THR A 127 -8.95 -1.83 8.68
C THR A 127 -9.55 -1.01 9.82
N LYS A 128 -9.82 0.29 9.63
CA LYS A 128 -10.55 1.08 10.64
C LYS A 128 -11.91 0.44 10.88
N ARG A 129 -12.01 -0.35 11.94
CA ARG A 129 -13.27 -0.92 12.43
C ARG A 129 -13.97 0.21 13.17
N ASN A 130 -14.91 0.88 12.49
CA ASN A 130 -15.81 1.83 13.12
C ASN A 130 -16.83 1.10 13.99
#